data_AF-A0A497YAA2-F1
#
_entry.id   AF-A0A497YAA2-F1
#
_cell.length_a   1.000
_cell.length_b   1.000
_cell.length_c   1.000
_cell.angle_alpha   90.00
_cell.angle_beta   90.00
_cell.angle_gamma   90.00
#
_symmetry.space_group_name_H-M   'P 1'
#
loop_
_entity.id
_entity.type
_entity.pdbx_description
1 polymer ?
#
loop_
_entity_poly.entity_id
_entity_poly.type
_entity_poly.pdbx_seq_one_letter_code
_entity_poly.pdbx_strand_id
1 'polypeptide(L)'
;MKKTIYHLTLFFTIILIFLTSCSKRDSQIDNIITNDALGIREKVALLGFDTTNMIINNKIIVVEGDIVLTKENLIKATPRQATSVDLSNGGYPINYSRHRDLKYYIAPTLSSWVTGIESAFNNYIGLSEVNLRFTRTLNVNEADLRIEQGLSPSSPSGAVADAYFPSNGLIGFRIGVNTSFSSLSDSQKTFVISHEVGHTIGFRHTNWFAAESANGVSNGITVGAYTIPGTPNSGNNPDPNSVFNSGAGLQQVPNWTNFSSFDLTALKTLYPRFGFAELTTNPNGSFPVSVGTQISASVYIPNWREGGLTYEWFVQGATIVSNNGSSIEAIVTDADSAGIYCKVTNNHGESTAVSRSFGSIAID
;
A
#
# COMPACT_ATOMS: atom_id res chain seq x y z
N MET A 1 -49.15 61.14 -32.94
CA MET A 1 -48.06 60.39 -32.28
C MET A 1 -48.65 59.25 -31.47
N LYS A 2 -48.86 58.08 -32.09
CA LYS A 2 -49.24 56.82 -31.44
C LYS A 2 -48.70 55.71 -32.33
N LYS A 3 -47.58 55.06 -31.97
CA LYS A 3 -47.07 53.78 -32.51
C LYS A 3 -45.61 53.56 -32.07
N THR A 4 -45.37 53.14 -30.81
CA THR A 4 -44.15 52.41 -30.39
C THR A 4 -44.18 51.93 -28.93
N ILE A 5 -45.27 51.28 -28.48
CA ILE A 5 -45.29 50.67 -27.13
C ILE A 5 -45.93 49.29 -27.20
N TYR A 6 -45.36 48.36 -27.98
CA TYR A 6 -45.77 46.94 -27.95
C TYR A 6 -44.63 45.95 -28.20
N HIS A 7 -43.36 46.38 -28.17
CA HIS A 7 -42.21 45.48 -28.41
C HIS A 7 -41.22 45.36 -27.25
N LEU A 8 -41.46 46.03 -26.11
CA LEU A 8 -40.56 45.96 -24.95
C LEU A 8 -41.03 45.01 -23.84
N THR A 9 -42.21 44.40 -23.96
CA THR A 9 -42.75 43.45 -22.96
C THR A 9 -42.67 41.99 -23.39
N LEU A 10 -42.22 41.69 -24.61
CA LEU A 10 -42.07 40.30 -25.09
C LEU A 10 -40.64 39.75 -24.96
N PHE A 11 -39.65 40.62 -24.71
CA PHE A 11 -38.25 40.20 -24.59
C PHE A 11 -37.84 39.83 -23.14
N PHE A 12 -38.66 40.19 -22.15
CA PHE A 12 -38.37 39.92 -20.73
C PHE A 12 -38.98 38.61 -20.21
N THR A 13 -39.85 37.95 -20.99
CA THR A 13 -40.55 36.73 -20.57
C THR A 13 -39.85 35.43 -21.03
N ILE A 14 -38.86 35.52 -21.92
CA ILE A 14 -38.15 34.35 -22.48
C ILE A 14 -36.82 34.05 -21.73
N ILE A 15 -36.29 34.99 -20.95
CA ILE A 15 -35.01 34.82 -20.22
C ILE A 15 -35.18 34.15 -18.84
N LEU A 16 -36.41 33.97 -18.35
CA LEU A 16 -36.67 33.40 -17.02
C LEU A 16 -36.81 31.85 -16.99
N ILE A 17 -36.76 31.17 -18.14
CA ILE A 17 -36.96 29.71 -18.23
C ILE A 17 -35.63 28.92 -18.28
N PHE A 18 -34.47 29.60 -18.37
CA PHE A 18 -33.16 28.93 -18.50
C PHE A 18 -32.39 28.70 -17.19
N LEU A 19 -32.97 28.94 -16.01
CA LEU A 19 -32.28 28.77 -14.72
C LEU A 19 -32.70 27.52 -13.91
N THR A 20 -33.40 26.56 -14.50
CA THR A 20 -33.68 25.27 -13.84
C THR A 20 -33.11 24.07 -14.60
N SER A 21 -31.82 24.10 -14.93
CA SER A 21 -31.03 22.87 -15.08
C SER A 21 -30.49 22.46 -13.72
N CYS A 22 -31.42 22.14 -12.81
CA CYS A 22 -31.08 21.43 -11.60
C CYS A 22 -30.59 20.04 -12.02
N SER A 23 -29.34 19.71 -11.69
CA SER A 23 -28.70 18.42 -11.91
C SER A 23 -29.41 17.32 -11.11
N LYS A 24 -30.59 16.89 -11.56
CA LYS A 24 -31.30 15.69 -11.08
C LYS A 24 -30.64 14.38 -11.58
N ARG A 25 -29.32 14.39 -11.80
CA ARG A 25 -28.53 13.20 -12.17
C ARG A 25 -27.67 12.65 -11.02
N ASP A 26 -27.56 13.39 -9.91
CA ASP A 26 -26.87 12.91 -8.70
C ASP A 26 -27.83 12.20 -7.73
N SER A 27 -29.10 12.63 -7.63
CA SER A 27 -30.06 12.03 -6.70
C SER A 27 -30.50 10.61 -7.06
N GLN A 28 -30.35 10.19 -8.33
CA GLN A 28 -30.65 8.80 -8.74
C GLN A 28 -29.44 7.87 -8.54
N ILE A 29 -28.21 8.34 -8.73
CA ILE A 29 -27.00 7.56 -8.43
C ILE A 29 -26.86 7.36 -6.91
N ASP A 30 -27.13 8.41 -6.13
CA ASP A 30 -27.16 8.31 -4.67
C ASP A 30 -28.23 7.33 -4.17
N ASN A 31 -29.40 7.26 -4.81
CA ASN A 31 -30.48 6.32 -4.44
C ASN A 31 -30.18 4.85 -4.83
N ILE A 32 -29.39 4.62 -5.90
CA ILE A 32 -28.95 3.28 -6.30
C ILE A 32 -27.85 2.76 -5.35
N ILE A 33 -26.97 3.64 -4.86
CA ILE A 33 -25.85 3.29 -3.96
C ILE A 33 -26.30 3.23 -2.48
N THR A 34 -27.45 3.80 -2.12
CA THR A 34 -27.94 3.79 -0.73
C THR A 34 -28.83 2.60 -0.38
N ASN A 35 -29.48 1.92 -1.33
CA ASN A 35 -30.52 0.94 -1.01
C ASN A 35 -30.24 -0.52 -1.39
N ASP A 36 -29.17 -0.83 -2.12
CA ASP A 36 -28.77 -2.23 -2.36
C ASP A 36 -27.70 -2.69 -1.37
N ALA A 37 -28.09 -2.81 -0.10
CA ALA A 37 -27.23 -3.36 0.95
C ALA A 37 -26.72 -4.77 0.61
N LEU A 38 -27.42 -5.55 -0.22
CA LEU A 38 -26.97 -6.85 -0.72
C LEU A 38 -25.82 -6.68 -1.71
N GLY A 39 -25.97 -5.82 -2.72
CA GLY A 39 -24.90 -5.54 -3.69
C GLY A 39 -23.65 -4.87 -3.07
N ILE A 40 -23.82 -4.06 -2.01
CA ILE A 40 -22.69 -3.50 -1.26
C ILE A 40 -21.94 -4.60 -0.48
N ARG A 41 -22.68 -5.49 0.20
CA ARG A 41 -22.09 -6.62 0.94
C ARG A 41 -21.30 -7.52 0.00
N GLU A 42 -21.85 -7.89 -1.15
CA GLU A 42 -21.17 -8.71 -2.15
C GLU A 42 -19.86 -8.05 -2.62
N LYS A 43 -19.87 -6.74 -2.91
CA LYS A 43 -18.66 -6.02 -3.31
C LYS A 43 -17.61 -5.97 -2.21
N VAL A 44 -18.02 -5.72 -0.96
CA VAL A 44 -17.09 -5.70 0.17
C VAL A 44 -16.50 -7.09 0.42
N ALA A 45 -17.30 -8.15 0.30
CA ALA A 45 -16.83 -9.53 0.36
C ALA A 45 -15.85 -9.88 -0.79
N LEU A 46 -16.09 -9.38 -2.01
CA LEU A 46 -15.14 -9.54 -3.14
C LEU A 46 -13.81 -8.83 -2.91
N LEU A 47 -13.80 -7.75 -2.12
CA LEU A 47 -12.57 -7.10 -1.66
C LEU A 47 -11.87 -7.86 -0.53
N GLY A 48 -12.53 -8.89 -0.02
CA GLY A 48 -12.05 -9.82 0.97
C GLY A 48 -12.38 -9.50 2.40
N PHE A 49 -13.12 -8.43 2.68
CA PHE A 49 -13.42 -8.02 4.05
C PHE A 49 -14.59 -8.81 4.66
N ASP A 50 -14.53 -9.02 5.98
CA ASP A 50 -15.65 -9.52 6.74
C ASP A 50 -16.84 -8.54 6.68
N THR A 51 -17.99 -9.03 6.21
CA THR A 51 -19.20 -8.22 6.07
C THR A 51 -20.15 -8.31 7.27
N THR A 52 -19.88 -9.18 8.23
CA THR A 52 -20.83 -9.57 9.29
C THR A 52 -21.24 -8.40 10.16
N ASN A 53 -20.24 -7.69 10.71
CA ASN A 53 -20.44 -6.52 11.55
C ASN A 53 -20.20 -5.21 10.80
N MET A 54 -20.28 -5.25 9.46
CA MET A 54 -20.11 -4.07 8.63
C MET A 54 -21.22 -3.04 8.90
N ILE A 55 -20.81 -1.78 9.11
CA ILE A 55 -21.74 -0.66 9.34
C ILE A 55 -21.72 0.24 8.11
N ILE A 56 -22.87 0.35 7.44
CA ILE A 56 -23.03 1.12 6.20
C ILE A 56 -23.57 2.52 6.54
N ASN A 57 -22.85 3.56 6.12
CA ASN A 57 -23.29 4.95 6.15
C ASN A 57 -23.58 5.47 4.73
N ASN A 58 -24.02 6.71 4.55
CA ASN A 58 -24.32 7.29 3.23
C ASN A 58 -23.10 7.33 2.30
N LYS A 59 -21.91 7.64 2.82
CA LYS A 59 -20.67 7.81 2.00
C LYS A 59 -19.60 6.74 2.24
N ILE A 60 -19.62 6.14 3.42
CA ILE A 60 -18.58 5.22 3.89
C ILE A 60 -19.18 3.94 4.42
N ILE A 61 -18.32 2.95 4.57
CA ILE A 61 -18.60 1.65 5.14
C ILE A 61 -17.46 1.34 6.11
N VAL A 62 -17.80 0.95 7.34
CA VAL A 62 -16.83 0.47 8.32
C VAL A 62 -16.90 -1.04 8.39
N VAL A 63 -15.75 -1.71 8.23
CA VAL A 63 -15.59 -3.17 8.32
C VAL A 63 -14.54 -3.49 9.37
N GLU A 64 -14.59 -4.71 9.93
CA GLU A 64 -13.57 -5.26 10.84
C GLU A 64 -13.26 -4.43 12.10
N GLY A 65 -14.02 -3.36 12.35
CA GLY A 65 -13.97 -2.53 13.55
C GLY A 65 -13.33 -1.16 13.36
N ASP A 66 -12.32 -1.06 12.49
CA ASP A 66 -11.45 0.13 12.34
C ASP A 66 -11.09 0.44 10.87
N ILE A 67 -11.53 -0.38 9.91
CA ILE A 67 -11.26 -0.17 8.49
C ILE A 67 -12.40 0.59 7.82
N VAL A 68 -12.10 1.74 7.23
CA VAL A 68 -13.07 2.61 6.56
C VAL A 68 -12.91 2.53 5.04
N LEU A 69 -13.99 2.13 4.35
CA LEU A 69 -14.08 2.06 2.89
C LEU A 69 -15.00 3.18 2.38
N THR A 70 -14.63 3.83 1.27
CA THR A 70 -15.52 4.78 0.58
C THR A 70 -16.42 4.06 -0.40
N LYS A 71 -17.72 4.37 -0.39
CA LYS A 71 -18.70 3.75 -1.31
C LYS A 71 -18.41 4.05 -2.78
N GLU A 72 -17.96 5.27 -3.05
CA GLU A 72 -17.60 5.72 -4.41
C GLU A 72 -16.56 4.78 -5.05
N ASN A 73 -15.68 4.20 -4.25
CA ASN A 73 -14.56 3.41 -4.74
C ASN A 73 -14.81 1.90 -4.65
N LEU A 74 -15.98 1.45 -4.17
CA LEU A 74 -16.39 0.04 -4.22
C LEU A 74 -16.73 -0.43 -5.64
N ILE A 75 -17.06 0.50 -6.55
CA ILE A 75 -17.46 0.17 -7.94
C ILE A 75 -16.23 0.01 -8.85
N LYS A 76 -15.03 0.41 -8.39
CA LYS A 76 -13.78 0.43 -9.18
C LYS A 76 -12.66 -0.43 -8.58
N ALA A 77 -12.91 -1.10 -7.45
CA ALA A 77 -11.88 -1.81 -6.72
C ALA A 77 -11.73 -3.25 -7.22
N THR A 78 -10.52 -3.61 -7.64
CA THR A 78 -10.06 -5.01 -7.76
C THR A 78 -9.73 -5.54 -6.36
N PRO A 79 -9.63 -6.88 -6.16
CA PRO A 79 -9.36 -7.47 -4.85
C PRO A 79 -8.13 -6.84 -4.18
N ARG A 80 -8.25 -6.50 -2.89
CA ARG A 80 -7.50 -5.40 -2.27
C ARG A 80 -6.34 -5.79 -1.35
N GLN A 81 -6.19 -7.07 -0.99
CA GLN A 81 -4.98 -7.47 -0.30
C GLN A 81 -3.85 -7.40 -1.32
N ALA A 82 -2.89 -6.50 -1.10
CA ALA A 82 -1.77 -6.35 -1.99
C ALA A 82 -1.04 -7.70 -2.01
N THR A 83 -1.14 -8.39 -3.14
CA THR A 83 -0.32 -9.56 -3.43
C THR A 83 0.83 -9.08 -4.30
N SER A 84 1.97 -9.75 -4.23
CA SER A 84 2.95 -9.71 -5.31
C SER A 84 2.54 -10.60 -6.50
N VAL A 85 1.30 -11.13 -6.51
CA VAL A 85 0.83 -12.15 -7.46
C VAL A 85 -0.11 -11.55 -8.50
N ASP A 86 0.18 -10.32 -8.94
CA ASP A 86 -0.21 -9.86 -10.27
C ASP A 86 0.97 -9.17 -11.00
N LEU A 87 2.14 -9.81 -10.92
CA LEU A 87 3.30 -9.43 -11.75
C LEU A 87 3.07 -9.74 -13.25
N SER A 88 2.06 -10.52 -13.61
CA SER A 88 1.79 -10.93 -15.00
C SER A 88 0.75 -10.09 -15.74
N ASN A 89 -0.23 -9.44 -15.07
CA ASN A 89 -1.26 -8.63 -15.75
C ASN A 89 -1.25 -7.13 -15.41
N GLY A 90 -0.23 -6.60 -14.75
CA GLY A 90 -0.04 -5.15 -14.61
C GLY A 90 -1.10 -4.44 -13.74
N GLY A 91 -1.88 -5.20 -12.96
CA GLY A 91 -2.86 -4.69 -12.01
C GLY A 91 -2.23 -4.34 -10.67
N TYR A 92 -1.35 -3.33 -10.63
CA TYR A 92 -0.79 -2.87 -9.35
C TYR A 92 -1.90 -2.27 -8.46
N PRO A 93 -2.18 -2.84 -7.26
CA PRO A 93 -3.26 -2.38 -6.38
C PRO A 93 -2.99 -1.00 -5.75
N ILE A 94 -1.71 -0.60 -5.70
CA ILE A 94 -1.24 0.75 -5.42
C ILE A 94 -0.20 1.04 -6.49
N ASN A 95 -0.26 2.18 -7.15
CA ASN A 95 0.79 2.55 -8.11
C ASN A 95 2.08 2.79 -7.31
N TYR A 96 2.94 1.75 -7.21
CA TYR A 96 4.17 1.75 -6.43
C TYR A 96 5.11 2.91 -6.79
N SER A 97 4.95 3.50 -7.97
CA SER A 97 5.78 4.59 -8.47
C SER A 97 5.38 5.99 -7.97
N ARG A 98 4.21 6.17 -7.35
CA ARG A 98 3.68 7.50 -6.96
C ARG A 98 3.50 7.72 -5.46
N HIS A 99 3.73 6.73 -4.62
CA HIS A 99 3.25 6.77 -3.22
C HIS A 99 4.29 6.29 -2.20
N ARG A 100 5.58 6.41 -2.54
CA ARG A 100 6.70 6.11 -1.63
C ARG A 100 7.02 7.31 -0.75
N ASP A 101 6.96 8.53 -1.30
CA ASP A 101 7.22 9.77 -0.58
C ASP A 101 5.89 10.40 -0.16
N LEU A 102 5.49 10.15 1.08
CA LEU A 102 4.19 10.51 1.63
C LEU A 102 4.35 11.62 2.66
N LYS A 103 3.51 12.65 2.56
CA LYS A 103 3.41 13.71 3.57
C LYS A 103 2.30 13.40 4.56
N TYR A 104 2.62 13.43 5.85
CA TYR A 104 1.62 13.30 6.91
C TYR A 104 1.43 14.58 7.71
N TYR A 105 0.19 14.82 8.14
CA TYR A 105 -0.21 15.95 8.97
C TYR A 105 -0.94 15.45 10.22
N ILE A 106 -0.61 16.00 11.39
CA ILE A 106 -1.29 15.76 12.68
C ILE A 106 -2.04 17.03 13.01
N ALA A 107 -3.35 16.91 13.20
CA ALA A 107 -4.19 18.02 13.62
C ALA A 107 -3.75 18.56 15.00
N PRO A 108 -3.72 19.88 15.22
CA PRO A 108 -3.37 20.49 16.49
C PRO A 108 -4.21 20.02 17.69
N THR A 109 -5.41 19.51 17.43
CA THR A 109 -6.32 18.96 18.45
C THR A 109 -5.82 17.64 19.06
N LEU A 110 -4.76 17.03 18.51
CA LEU A 110 -4.16 15.78 18.97
C LEU A 110 -2.87 16.00 19.78
N SER A 111 -2.77 17.10 20.53
CA SER A 111 -1.55 17.46 21.27
C SER A 111 -1.01 16.34 22.18
N SER A 112 -1.90 15.60 22.86
CA SER A 112 -1.53 14.46 23.74
C SER A 112 -1.12 13.19 22.99
N TRP A 113 -1.24 13.16 21.65
CA TRP A 113 -0.93 12.01 20.81
C TRP A 113 0.31 12.22 19.93
N VAL A 114 0.82 13.45 19.84
CA VAL A 114 1.92 13.80 18.93
C VAL A 114 3.12 12.86 19.10
N THR A 115 3.58 12.64 20.34
CA THR A 115 4.74 11.76 20.60
C THR A 115 4.54 10.34 20.07
N GLY A 116 3.37 9.73 20.34
CA GLY A 116 3.06 8.38 19.84
C GLY A 116 2.90 8.34 18.32
N ILE A 117 2.30 9.36 17.71
CA ILE A 117 2.15 9.43 16.25
C ILE A 117 3.51 9.57 15.56
N GLU A 118 4.34 10.51 16.00
CA GLU A 118 5.69 10.71 15.47
C GLU A 118 6.55 9.45 15.67
N SER A 119 6.44 8.76 16.80
CA SER A 119 7.13 7.49 17.03
C SER A 119 6.70 6.40 16.05
N ALA A 120 5.39 6.29 15.76
CA ALA A 120 4.89 5.33 14.78
C ALA A 120 5.44 5.61 13.37
N PHE A 121 5.42 6.87 12.92
CA PHE A 121 6.01 7.24 11.62
C PHE A 121 7.53 6.97 11.59
N ASN A 122 8.25 7.27 12.66
CA ASN A 122 9.68 6.97 12.77
C ASN A 122 9.96 5.46 12.69
N ASN A 123 9.09 4.61 13.24
CA ASN A 123 9.24 3.15 13.11
C ASN A 123 9.15 2.70 11.64
N TYR A 124 8.23 3.26 10.85
CA TYR A 124 8.16 2.98 9.40
C TYR A 124 9.38 3.54 8.65
N ILE A 125 9.78 4.79 8.93
CA ILE A 125 10.94 5.45 8.30
C ILE A 125 12.24 4.69 8.59
N GLY A 126 12.36 4.08 9.77
CA GLY A 126 13.52 3.31 10.20
C GLY A 126 13.71 1.98 9.46
N LEU A 127 12.77 1.54 8.62
CA LEU A 127 12.85 0.28 7.91
C LEU A 127 13.75 0.38 6.66
N SER A 128 14.96 -0.16 6.77
CA SER A 128 16.00 -0.08 5.74
C SER A 128 15.73 -0.89 4.47
N GLU A 129 14.75 -1.79 4.46
CA GLU A 129 14.39 -2.64 3.30
C GLU A 129 12.97 -2.35 2.78
N VAL A 130 12.28 -1.40 3.40
CA VAL A 130 10.92 -1.00 3.06
C VAL A 130 10.95 0.33 2.35
N ASN A 131 10.00 0.49 1.42
CA ASN A 131 9.99 1.55 0.46
C ASN A 131 8.97 2.65 0.71
N LEU A 132 8.82 3.00 1.97
CA LEU A 132 7.89 3.99 2.44
C LEU A 132 8.69 5.08 3.14
N ARG A 133 8.46 6.31 2.71
CA ARG A 133 9.07 7.52 3.25
C ARG A 133 7.95 8.41 3.71
N PHE A 134 8.00 8.78 4.98
CA PHE A 134 7.04 9.70 5.56
C PHE A 134 7.75 10.99 5.92
N THR A 135 7.16 12.11 5.50
CA THR A 135 7.65 13.44 5.85
C THR A 135 6.54 14.21 6.54
N ARG A 136 6.88 14.78 7.69
CA ARG A 136 5.96 15.66 8.42
C ARG A 136 5.69 16.93 7.62
N THR A 137 4.42 17.28 7.40
CA THR A 137 4.02 18.62 6.94
C THR A 137 3.19 19.35 8.00
N LEU A 138 3.32 20.67 8.05
CA LEU A 138 2.48 21.56 8.86
C LEU A 138 1.32 22.16 8.07
N ASN A 139 1.30 21.98 6.75
CA ASN A 139 0.23 22.43 5.87
C ASN A 139 -0.68 21.25 5.53
N VAL A 140 -1.91 21.27 6.03
CA VAL A 140 -2.90 20.21 5.80
C VAL A 140 -3.20 19.98 4.31
N ASN A 141 -3.08 21.02 3.47
CA ASN A 141 -3.34 20.92 2.04
C ASN A 141 -2.23 20.22 1.26
N GLU A 142 -1.07 20.02 1.88
CA GLU A 142 0.04 19.24 1.31
C GLU A 142 0.07 17.80 1.81
N ALA A 143 -0.84 17.42 2.71
CA ALA A 143 -0.82 16.11 3.33
C ALA A 143 -1.48 15.05 2.44
N ASP A 144 -0.77 13.96 2.19
CA ASP A 144 -1.32 12.74 1.62
C ASP A 144 -2.11 11.96 2.67
N LEU A 145 -1.65 12.01 3.94
CA LEU A 145 -2.29 11.37 5.09
C LEU A 145 -2.53 12.39 6.23
N ARG A 146 -3.78 12.48 6.68
CA ARG A 146 -4.17 13.34 7.83
C ARG A 146 -4.52 12.51 9.05
N ILE A 147 -3.94 12.84 10.19
CA ILE A 147 -4.27 12.27 11.49
C ILE A 147 -5.10 13.32 12.24
N GLU A 148 -6.37 13.00 12.47
CA GLU A 148 -7.37 13.96 12.92
C GLU A 148 -8.14 13.41 14.13
N GLN A 149 -8.64 14.33 14.97
CA GLN A 149 -9.53 13.96 16.07
C GLN A 149 -10.87 13.44 15.54
N GLY A 150 -11.39 12.41 16.21
CA GLY A 150 -12.70 11.83 15.97
C GLY A 150 -12.67 10.67 14.99
N LEU A 151 -13.38 9.60 15.35
CA LEU A 151 -13.62 8.48 14.45
C LEU A 151 -14.55 8.89 13.31
N SER A 152 -14.46 8.15 12.23
CA SER A 152 -15.39 8.22 11.11
C SER A 152 -16.83 7.92 11.59
N PRO A 153 -17.85 8.52 10.94
CA PRO A 153 -19.24 8.19 11.24
C PRO A 153 -19.46 6.68 11.18
N SER A 154 -20.22 6.14 12.13
CA SER A 154 -20.54 4.71 12.20
C SER A 154 -19.39 3.79 12.64
N SER A 155 -18.22 4.30 13.01
CA SER A 155 -17.19 3.49 13.68
C SER A 155 -17.67 3.06 15.08
N PRO A 156 -17.30 1.86 15.56
CA PRO A 156 -17.70 1.37 16.88
C PRO A 156 -17.23 2.30 17.99
N SER A 157 -18.07 2.53 19.00
CA SER A 157 -17.77 3.45 20.11
C SER A 157 -16.55 3.02 20.95
N GLY A 158 -16.21 1.73 20.92
CA GLY A 158 -15.03 1.17 21.61
C GLY A 158 -13.73 1.25 20.81
N ALA A 159 -13.76 1.68 19.54
CA ALA A 159 -12.57 1.80 18.73
C ALA A 159 -11.68 2.96 19.24
N VAL A 160 -10.37 2.72 19.26
CA VAL A 160 -9.38 3.73 19.67
C VAL A 160 -9.02 4.64 18.49
N ALA A 161 -8.95 4.06 17.30
CA ALA A 161 -8.73 4.78 16.06
C ALA A 161 -9.45 4.06 14.90
N ASP A 162 -9.51 4.72 13.75
CA ASP A 162 -9.89 4.11 12.48
C ASP A 162 -9.07 4.69 11.33
N ALA A 163 -9.00 3.96 10.22
CA ALA A 163 -8.24 4.37 9.05
C ALA A 163 -9.02 4.15 7.76
N TYR A 164 -8.92 5.14 6.87
CA TYR A 164 -9.37 4.95 5.50
C TYR A 164 -8.44 3.97 4.79
N PHE A 165 -9.00 2.96 4.15
CA PHE A 165 -8.24 2.01 3.36
C PHE A 165 -7.89 2.60 1.97
N PRO A 166 -6.78 2.18 1.33
CA PRO A 166 -6.43 2.57 -0.03
C PRO A 166 -7.58 2.48 -1.02
N SER A 167 -7.60 3.41 -1.96
CA SER A 167 -8.58 3.39 -3.04
C SER A 167 -8.11 4.19 -4.26
N ASN A 168 -8.53 3.78 -5.45
CA ASN A 168 -8.15 4.40 -6.74
C ASN A 168 -6.62 4.54 -6.93
N GLY A 169 -5.85 3.57 -6.41
CA GLY A 169 -4.39 3.58 -6.48
C GLY A 169 -3.70 4.60 -5.56
N LEU A 170 -4.45 5.25 -4.66
CA LEU A 170 -3.96 6.15 -3.62
C LEU A 170 -4.02 5.47 -2.24
N ILE A 171 -3.17 5.93 -1.32
CA ILE A 171 -3.24 5.53 0.09
C ILE A 171 -4.55 6.00 0.74
N GLY A 172 -4.83 5.44 1.91
CA GLY A 172 -5.79 6.00 2.85
C GLY A 172 -5.42 7.42 3.23
N PHE A 173 -6.35 8.36 3.03
CA PHE A 173 -6.07 9.79 3.22
C PHE A 173 -6.23 10.26 4.68
N ARG A 174 -6.78 9.43 5.56
CA ARG A 174 -7.11 9.82 6.93
C ARG A 174 -7.02 8.69 7.95
N ILE A 175 -6.49 9.01 9.12
CA ILE A 175 -6.63 8.27 10.38
C ILE A 175 -7.44 9.13 11.35
N GLY A 176 -8.53 8.58 11.89
CA GLY A 176 -9.32 9.18 12.96
C GLY A 176 -8.88 8.67 14.32
N VAL A 177 -8.71 9.56 15.30
CA VAL A 177 -8.29 9.19 16.66
C VAL A 177 -9.39 9.53 17.67
N ASN A 178 -9.81 8.54 18.46
CA ASN A 178 -10.73 8.75 19.56
C ASN A 178 -10.00 9.33 20.78
N THR A 179 -10.10 10.65 20.97
CA THR A 179 -9.40 11.37 22.04
C THR A 179 -9.87 11.00 23.45
N SER A 180 -10.95 10.22 23.60
CA SER A 180 -11.34 9.62 24.89
C SER A 180 -10.26 8.70 25.45
N PHE A 181 -9.36 8.19 24.60
CA PHE A 181 -8.22 7.35 24.96
C PHE A 181 -6.91 8.13 25.14
N SER A 182 -6.97 9.44 25.40
CA SER A 182 -5.75 10.26 25.58
C SER A 182 -4.89 9.87 26.78
N SER A 183 -5.42 9.09 27.72
CA SER A 183 -4.70 8.54 28.87
C SER A 183 -3.77 7.37 28.55
N LEU A 184 -3.85 6.80 27.33
CA LEU A 184 -2.92 5.77 26.87
C LEU A 184 -1.47 6.28 26.94
N SER A 185 -0.54 5.37 27.25
CA SER A 185 0.89 5.69 27.22
C SER A 185 1.33 6.03 25.79
N ASP A 186 2.43 6.77 25.63
CA ASP A 186 2.98 7.06 24.29
C ASP A 186 3.34 5.78 23.53
N SER A 187 3.74 4.72 24.25
CA SER A 187 3.99 3.40 23.65
C SER A 187 2.72 2.74 23.13
N GLN A 188 1.60 2.82 23.86
CA GLN A 188 0.30 2.32 23.40
C GLN A 188 -0.24 3.12 22.21
N LYS A 189 -0.08 4.45 22.24
CA LYS A 189 -0.42 5.33 21.12
C LYS A 189 0.43 5.01 19.89
N THR A 190 1.71 4.73 20.08
CA THR A 190 2.61 4.27 19.00
C THR A 190 2.11 2.97 18.38
N PHE A 191 1.68 2.01 19.19
CA PHE A 191 1.10 0.75 18.71
C PHE A 191 -0.14 0.99 17.85
N VAL A 192 -1.12 1.74 18.37
CA VAL A 192 -2.36 2.06 17.66
C VAL A 192 -2.08 2.76 16.35
N ILE A 193 -1.27 3.82 16.35
CA ILE A 193 -1.01 4.56 15.12
C ILE A 193 -0.20 3.73 14.12
N SER A 194 0.69 2.85 14.58
CA SER A 194 1.43 1.95 13.69
C SER A 194 0.50 0.96 12.99
N HIS A 195 -0.52 0.46 13.69
CA HIS A 195 -1.60 -0.36 13.14
C HIS A 195 -2.38 0.40 12.07
N GLU A 196 -2.87 1.60 12.40
CA GLU A 196 -3.69 2.40 11.50
C GLU A 196 -2.94 2.86 10.24
N VAL A 197 -1.66 3.22 10.36
CA VAL A 197 -0.82 3.50 9.18
C VAL A 197 -0.79 2.28 8.26
N GLY A 198 -0.74 1.07 8.80
CA GLY A 198 -0.86 -0.19 8.06
C GLY A 198 -2.11 -0.25 7.18
N HIS A 199 -3.28 0.05 7.76
CA HIS A 199 -4.52 0.12 7.00
C HIS A 199 -4.47 1.17 5.88
N THR A 200 -3.89 2.34 6.13
CA THR A 200 -3.77 3.38 5.09
C THR A 200 -2.89 2.96 3.90
N ILE A 201 -2.00 2.00 4.09
CA ILE A 201 -1.11 1.45 3.05
C ILE A 201 -1.55 0.03 2.63
N GLY A 202 -2.74 -0.42 3.02
CA GLY A 202 -3.37 -1.63 2.45
C GLY A 202 -3.15 -2.92 3.22
N PHE A 203 -2.63 -2.88 4.45
CA PHE A 203 -2.63 -4.03 5.34
C PHE A 203 -4.02 -4.26 5.93
N ARG A 204 -4.45 -5.52 5.93
CA ARG A 204 -5.63 -6.00 6.67
C ARG A 204 -5.20 -6.61 8.00
N HIS A 205 -6.18 -7.03 8.79
CA HIS A 205 -5.86 -7.74 10.03
C HIS A 205 -5.19 -9.09 9.78
N THR A 206 -4.12 -9.39 10.51
CA THR A 206 -3.38 -10.67 10.39
C THR A 206 -4.21 -11.87 10.83
N ASN A 207 -5.00 -11.70 11.89
CA ASN A 207 -5.90 -12.70 12.46
C ASN A 207 -7.32 -12.68 11.85
N TRP A 208 -7.45 -12.18 10.61
CA TRP A 208 -8.72 -12.10 9.89
C TRP A 208 -9.47 -13.44 9.87
N PHE A 209 -8.76 -14.57 9.75
CA PHE A 209 -9.37 -15.90 9.63
C PHE A 209 -10.20 -16.25 10.86
N ALA A 210 -9.78 -15.89 12.06
CA ALA A 210 -10.58 -16.13 13.27
C ALA A 210 -11.90 -15.35 13.24
N ALA A 211 -11.86 -14.08 12.81
CA ALA A 211 -13.05 -13.24 12.73
C ALA A 211 -14.01 -13.76 11.63
N GLU A 212 -13.51 -14.00 10.42
CA GLU A 212 -14.32 -14.47 9.30
C GLU A 212 -14.86 -15.90 9.49
N SER A 213 -14.10 -16.78 10.13
CA SER A 213 -14.54 -18.15 10.46
C SER A 213 -15.57 -18.16 11.58
N ALA A 214 -15.38 -17.37 12.64
CA ALA A 214 -16.35 -17.24 13.72
C ALA A 214 -17.70 -16.69 13.22
N ASN A 215 -17.65 -15.88 12.15
CA ASN A 215 -18.81 -15.25 11.56
C ASN A 215 -19.42 -16.01 10.36
N GLY A 216 -18.88 -17.18 9.99
CA GLY A 216 -19.42 -18.03 8.94
C GLY A 216 -19.29 -17.48 7.50
N VAL A 217 -18.43 -16.48 7.30
CA VAL A 217 -18.18 -15.83 6.00
C VAL A 217 -17.23 -16.67 5.16
N SER A 218 -16.28 -17.33 5.82
CA SER A 218 -15.32 -18.26 5.22
C SER A 218 -15.81 -19.69 5.39
N ASN A 219 -16.50 -20.24 4.39
CA ASN A 219 -16.62 -21.71 4.21
C ASN A 219 -15.27 -22.31 3.73
N GLY A 220 -14.14 -21.79 4.21
CA GLY A 220 -12.79 -22.14 3.73
C GLY A 220 -12.42 -21.56 2.37
N ILE A 221 -13.21 -20.64 1.81
CA ILE A 221 -12.89 -19.96 0.54
C ILE A 221 -12.35 -18.56 0.85
N THR A 222 -11.06 -18.38 0.61
CA THR A 222 -10.33 -17.12 0.74
C THR A 222 -10.67 -16.18 -0.42
N VAL A 223 -11.90 -15.67 -0.51
CA VAL A 223 -12.20 -14.63 -1.52
C VAL A 223 -11.60 -13.31 -1.03
N GLY A 224 -10.63 -12.75 -1.76
CA GLY A 224 -10.06 -11.43 -1.50
C GLY A 224 -9.02 -11.31 -0.36
N ALA A 225 -8.94 -12.27 0.57
CA ALA A 225 -7.92 -12.33 1.63
C ALA A 225 -6.62 -13.04 1.17
N TYR A 226 -6.01 -12.54 0.10
CA TYR A 226 -4.84 -13.19 -0.49
C TYR A 226 -3.58 -13.07 0.36
N THR A 227 -2.92 -14.20 0.55
CA THR A 227 -1.69 -14.27 1.35
C THR A 227 -0.54 -13.50 0.73
N ILE A 228 0.12 -12.68 1.54
CA ILE A 228 1.35 -12.02 1.16
C ILE A 228 2.47 -13.07 1.15
N PRO A 229 3.21 -13.25 0.05
CA PRO A 229 4.27 -14.25 0.00
C PRO A 229 5.28 -14.13 1.14
N GLY A 230 5.66 -15.26 1.72
CA GLY A 230 6.56 -15.32 2.88
C GLY A 230 5.88 -15.10 4.23
N THR A 231 4.57 -14.85 4.27
CA THR A 231 3.78 -14.77 5.52
C THR A 231 2.89 -15.99 5.72
N PRO A 232 2.67 -16.43 6.97
CA PRO A 232 1.70 -17.49 7.27
C PRO A 232 0.26 -16.97 7.13
N ASN A 233 -0.64 -17.82 6.61
CA ASN A 233 -2.06 -17.51 6.41
C ASN A 233 -3.01 -18.53 7.04
N SER A 234 -2.46 -19.51 7.75
CA SER A 234 -3.22 -20.65 8.28
C SER A 234 -3.45 -20.51 9.78
N GLY A 235 -4.69 -20.76 10.22
CA GLY A 235 -5.07 -20.76 11.63
C GLY A 235 -5.66 -19.43 12.10
N ASN A 236 -6.15 -19.41 13.34
CA ASN A 236 -6.92 -18.29 13.89
C ASN A 236 -6.09 -17.01 14.11
N ASN A 237 -4.82 -17.15 14.47
CA ASN A 237 -3.89 -16.03 14.55
C ASN A 237 -2.49 -16.54 14.16
N PRO A 238 -2.11 -16.44 12.86
CA PRO A 238 -0.87 -16.99 12.34
C PRO A 238 0.38 -16.22 12.81
N ASP A 239 0.22 -15.00 13.32
CA ASP A 239 1.30 -14.23 13.94
C ASP A 239 0.77 -13.44 15.15
N PRO A 240 0.84 -14.03 16.35
CA PRO A 240 0.34 -13.43 17.59
C PRO A 240 0.98 -12.09 17.98
N ASN A 241 2.18 -11.80 17.47
CA ASN A 241 2.92 -10.58 17.78
C ASN A 241 2.74 -9.50 16.71
N SER A 242 1.98 -9.77 15.63
CA SER A 242 1.72 -8.80 14.57
C SER A 242 1.06 -7.55 15.13
N VAL A 243 1.59 -6.38 14.76
CA VAL A 243 0.92 -5.09 15.04
C VAL A 243 -0.41 -5.00 14.30
N PHE A 244 -0.56 -5.72 13.19
CA PHE A 244 -1.77 -5.74 12.38
C PHE A 244 -2.84 -6.72 12.91
N ASN A 245 -2.69 -7.29 14.10
CA ASN A 245 -3.80 -8.06 14.69
C ASN A 245 -4.98 -7.15 15.05
N SER A 246 -6.21 -7.61 14.79
CA SER A 246 -7.44 -6.92 15.16
C SER A 246 -7.52 -6.70 16.68
N GLY A 247 -7.94 -5.49 17.08
CA GLY A 247 -8.13 -5.13 18.49
C GLY A 247 -9.36 -5.76 19.16
N ALA A 248 -10.30 -6.35 18.39
CA ALA A 248 -11.60 -6.81 18.88
C ALA A 248 -11.55 -7.91 19.97
N GLY A 249 -10.38 -8.53 20.20
CA GLY A 249 -10.16 -9.55 21.25
C GLY A 249 -9.19 -9.14 22.36
N LEU A 250 -8.65 -7.91 22.32
CA LEU A 250 -7.65 -7.46 23.30
C LEU A 250 -8.33 -6.87 24.55
N GLN A 251 -7.91 -7.31 25.74
CA GLN A 251 -8.39 -6.71 27.00
C GLN A 251 -7.84 -5.30 27.23
N GLN A 252 -6.70 -4.97 26.61
CA GLN A 252 -6.04 -3.66 26.69
C GLN A 252 -5.19 -3.41 25.45
N VAL A 253 -4.93 -2.14 25.14
CA VAL A 253 -4.01 -1.75 24.06
C VAL A 253 -2.58 -2.20 24.44
N PRO A 254 -1.89 -2.98 23.59
CA PRO A 254 -0.50 -3.38 23.83
C PRO A 254 0.44 -2.17 23.82
N ASN A 255 1.54 -2.28 24.55
CA ASN A 255 2.66 -1.36 24.36
C ASN A 255 3.36 -1.70 23.03
N TRP A 256 3.78 -0.67 22.30
CA TRP A 256 4.66 -0.86 21.15
C TRP A 256 5.96 -1.54 21.57
N THR A 257 6.33 -2.58 20.82
CA THR A 257 7.62 -3.27 20.93
C THR A 257 8.40 -3.06 19.65
N ASN A 258 8.01 -3.76 18.58
CA ASN A 258 8.52 -3.68 17.21
C ASN A 258 7.49 -4.29 16.25
N PHE A 259 7.68 -4.12 14.95
CA PHE A 259 7.05 -5.00 13.96
C PHE A 259 7.49 -6.46 14.18
N SER A 260 6.58 -7.40 14.03
CA SER A 260 6.94 -8.82 14.03
C SER A 260 7.81 -9.17 12.82
N SER A 261 8.43 -10.36 12.83
CA SER A 261 9.17 -10.85 11.65
C SER A 261 8.28 -10.96 10.40
N PHE A 262 7.01 -11.32 10.57
CA PHE A 262 6.08 -11.45 9.44
C PHE A 262 5.48 -10.12 9.01
N ASP A 263 5.28 -9.15 9.92
CA ASP A 263 4.97 -7.76 9.57
C ASP A 263 6.07 -7.19 8.67
N LEU A 264 7.34 -7.41 9.03
CA LEU A 264 8.49 -7.00 8.24
C LEU A 264 8.53 -7.69 6.88
N THR A 265 8.32 -9.01 6.82
CA THR A 265 8.23 -9.75 5.54
C THR A 265 7.12 -9.18 4.66
N ALA A 266 5.97 -8.87 5.26
CA ALA A 266 4.83 -8.33 4.54
C ALA A 266 5.14 -6.92 3.99
N LEU A 267 5.67 -6.03 4.83
CA LEU A 267 6.11 -4.68 4.44
C LEU A 267 7.17 -4.71 3.34
N LYS A 268 8.16 -5.58 3.44
CA LYS A 268 9.20 -5.76 2.40
C LYS A 268 8.62 -6.30 1.10
N THR A 269 7.63 -7.20 1.18
CA THR A 269 7.00 -7.79 -0.01
C THR A 269 6.15 -6.78 -0.76
N LEU A 270 5.40 -5.96 -0.03
CA LEU A 270 4.50 -4.97 -0.62
C LEU A 270 5.20 -3.68 -1.00
N TYR A 271 6.17 -3.25 -0.21
CA TYR A 271 6.91 -2.03 -0.42
C TYR A 271 8.41 -2.34 -0.46
N PRO A 272 8.89 -3.09 -1.46
CA PRO A 272 10.30 -3.45 -1.53
C PRO A 272 11.13 -2.22 -1.89
N ARG A 273 12.15 -1.90 -1.10
CA ARG A 273 12.99 -0.70 -1.27
C ARG A 273 13.64 -0.61 -2.65
N PHE A 274 14.02 -1.77 -3.18
CA PHE A 274 14.34 -2.01 -4.58
C PHE A 274 13.28 -2.93 -5.16
N GLY A 275 12.87 -2.75 -6.43
CA GLY A 275 12.36 -3.90 -7.17
C GLY A 275 13.38 -5.04 -7.10
N PHE A 276 12.96 -6.29 -7.25
CA PHE A 276 13.92 -7.38 -7.37
C PHE A 276 14.84 -7.11 -8.57
N ALA A 277 16.16 -7.13 -8.38
CA ALA A 277 17.08 -6.92 -9.49
C ALA A 277 17.12 -8.20 -10.35
N GLU A 278 16.76 -8.07 -11.62
CA GLU A 278 16.81 -9.14 -12.59
C GLU A 278 18.15 -9.10 -13.31
N LEU A 279 18.97 -10.14 -13.12
CA LEU A 279 20.22 -10.33 -13.85
C LEU A 279 20.01 -11.26 -15.05
N THR A 280 20.08 -10.68 -16.24
CA THR A 280 20.08 -11.43 -17.51
C THR A 280 21.51 -11.58 -18.00
N THR A 281 21.90 -12.78 -18.44
CA THR A 281 23.25 -13.05 -18.94
C THR A 281 23.21 -13.79 -20.27
N ASN A 282 24.18 -13.58 -21.15
CA ASN A 282 24.40 -14.44 -22.31
C ASN A 282 25.83 -14.99 -22.22
N PRO A 283 26.04 -16.32 -22.10
CA PRO A 283 25.04 -17.39 -22.12
C PRO A 283 24.03 -17.35 -20.94
N ASN A 284 22.77 -17.68 -21.23
CA ASN A 284 21.66 -17.75 -20.25
C ASN A 284 21.55 -19.18 -19.70
N GLY A 285 21.90 -19.38 -18.42
CA GLY A 285 21.51 -20.59 -17.67
C GLY A 285 22.29 -21.89 -17.92
N SER A 286 23.61 -21.91 -18.12
CA SER A 286 24.37 -23.18 -18.10
C SER A 286 25.85 -23.08 -17.70
N PHE A 287 26.29 -24.20 -17.10
CA PHE A 287 27.62 -24.64 -16.64
C PHE A 287 28.70 -24.70 -17.74
N PRO A 288 29.94 -25.09 -17.36
CA PRO A 288 31.09 -24.21 -17.32
C PRO A 288 31.38 -23.53 -18.67
N VAL A 289 31.69 -22.24 -18.60
CA VAL A 289 32.20 -21.46 -19.75
C VAL A 289 33.69 -21.78 -19.99
N SER A 290 34.16 -21.63 -21.23
CA SER A 290 35.58 -21.79 -21.56
C SER A 290 36.32 -20.46 -21.55
N VAL A 291 37.64 -20.49 -21.34
CA VAL A 291 38.51 -19.32 -21.55
C VAL A 291 38.29 -18.75 -22.96
N GLY A 292 38.14 -17.44 -23.06
CA GLY A 292 37.83 -16.72 -24.30
C GLY A 292 36.33 -16.56 -24.59
N THR A 293 35.43 -17.18 -23.80
CA THR A 293 33.99 -16.96 -23.94
C THR A 293 33.62 -15.53 -23.62
N GLN A 294 32.85 -14.88 -24.49
CA GLN A 294 32.26 -13.57 -24.22
C GLN A 294 30.97 -13.74 -23.40
N ILE A 295 30.88 -13.01 -22.29
CA ILE A 295 29.70 -12.94 -21.44
C ILE A 295 29.10 -11.53 -21.56
N SER A 296 27.83 -11.44 -21.93
CA SER A 296 27.06 -10.21 -21.80
C SER A 296 26.20 -10.30 -20.55
N ALA A 297 26.17 -9.26 -19.72
CA ALA A 297 25.31 -9.21 -18.54
C ALA A 297 24.56 -7.88 -18.47
N SER A 298 23.30 -7.91 -18.06
CA SER A 298 22.48 -6.73 -17.87
C SER A 298 21.63 -6.86 -16.61
N VAL A 299 21.50 -5.76 -15.86
CA VAL A 299 20.63 -5.69 -14.70
C VAL A 299 19.46 -4.78 -15.00
N TYR A 300 18.27 -5.34 -14.82
CA TYR A 300 17.02 -4.61 -14.85
C TYR A 300 16.44 -4.53 -13.44
N ILE A 301 15.95 -3.36 -13.04
CA ILE A 301 15.18 -3.19 -11.81
C ILE A 301 13.72 -2.96 -12.24
N PRO A 302 12.85 -3.97 -12.19
CA PRO A 302 11.44 -3.83 -12.52
C PRO A 302 10.80 -2.72 -11.69
N ASN A 303 9.99 -1.91 -12.35
CA ASN A 303 9.20 -0.82 -11.75
C ASN A 303 9.99 0.31 -11.11
N TRP A 304 11.32 0.35 -11.27
CA TRP A 304 12.10 1.52 -10.91
C TRP A 304 11.85 2.63 -11.94
N ARG A 305 11.17 3.70 -11.51
CA ARG A 305 10.80 4.83 -12.36
C ARG A 305 11.57 6.12 -12.08
N GLU A 306 12.49 6.08 -11.13
CA GLU A 306 13.36 7.21 -10.80
C GLU A 306 14.64 7.16 -11.65
N GLY A 307 15.14 8.29 -12.14
CA GLY A 307 16.48 8.33 -12.73
C GLY A 307 17.56 8.14 -11.66
N GLY A 308 18.79 7.82 -12.05
CA GLY A 308 19.95 7.80 -11.14
C GLY A 308 20.14 6.49 -10.36
N LEU A 309 20.19 5.38 -11.09
CA LEU A 309 20.80 4.16 -10.58
C LEU A 309 22.30 4.18 -10.94
N THR A 310 23.13 3.91 -9.95
CA THR A 310 24.56 3.66 -10.12
C THR A 310 24.77 2.16 -10.12
N TYR A 311 25.54 1.66 -11.10
CA TYR A 311 25.82 0.24 -11.27
C TYR A 311 27.33 0.01 -11.09
N GLU A 312 27.67 -0.78 -10.09
CA GLU A 312 29.05 -1.18 -9.78
C GLU A 312 29.21 -2.66 -10.12
N TRP A 313 29.92 -2.93 -11.22
CA TRP A 313 30.15 -4.29 -11.71
C TRP A 313 31.50 -4.84 -11.25
N PHE A 314 31.48 -6.10 -10.86
CA PHE A 314 32.64 -6.88 -10.47
C PHE A 314 32.62 -8.20 -11.23
N VAL A 315 33.79 -8.67 -11.66
CA VAL A 315 33.96 -9.94 -12.35
C VAL A 315 35.03 -10.77 -11.65
N GLN A 316 34.85 -12.07 -11.64
CA GLN A 316 35.82 -13.06 -11.19
C GLN A 316 36.10 -14.02 -12.37
N GLY A 317 37.36 -14.45 -12.54
CA GLY A 317 37.74 -15.31 -13.66
C GLY A 317 37.45 -14.75 -15.06
N ALA A 318 37.25 -13.43 -15.17
CA ALA A 318 36.96 -12.74 -16.42
C ALA A 318 37.51 -11.30 -16.39
N THR A 319 37.58 -10.66 -17.56
CA THR A 319 37.95 -9.26 -17.72
C THR A 319 36.81 -8.49 -18.37
N ILE A 320 36.38 -7.38 -17.77
CA ILE A 320 35.37 -6.49 -18.38
C ILE A 320 35.98 -5.82 -19.61
N VAL A 321 35.31 -5.93 -20.76
CA VAL A 321 35.69 -5.29 -22.02
C VAL A 321 34.83 -4.08 -22.36
N SER A 322 33.59 -4.02 -21.86
CA SER A 322 32.73 -2.85 -21.98
C SER A 322 31.80 -2.71 -20.77
N ASN A 323 31.51 -1.47 -20.36
CA ASN A 323 30.60 -1.15 -19.27
C ASN A 323 29.76 0.08 -19.63
N ASN A 324 28.45 -0.11 -19.74
CA ASN A 324 27.48 0.92 -20.10
C ASN A 324 26.55 1.29 -18.92
N GLY A 325 27.00 1.09 -17.68
CA GLY A 325 26.20 1.27 -16.47
C GLY A 325 25.33 0.04 -16.21
N SER A 326 24.12 -0.03 -16.77
CA SER A 326 23.19 -1.14 -16.52
C SER A 326 23.59 -2.48 -17.16
N SER A 327 24.64 -2.50 -17.98
CA SER A 327 25.11 -3.69 -18.68
C SER A 327 26.62 -3.70 -18.86
N ILE A 328 27.22 -4.88 -18.88
CA ILE A 328 28.62 -5.11 -19.20
C ILE A 328 28.80 -6.18 -20.27
N GLU A 329 29.95 -6.18 -20.91
CA GLU A 329 30.53 -7.34 -21.58
C GLU A 329 31.85 -7.71 -20.92
N ALA A 330 32.11 -9.01 -20.77
CA ALA A 330 33.34 -9.53 -20.21
C ALA A 330 33.85 -10.73 -21.02
N ILE A 331 35.15 -10.99 -20.99
CA ILE A 331 35.77 -12.17 -21.59
C ILE A 331 36.32 -13.05 -20.46
N VAL A 332 35.98 -14.34 -20.48
CA VAL A 332 36.47 -15.32 -19.51
C VAL A 332 37.98 -15.51 -19.66
N THR A 333 38.70 -15.37 -18.56
CA THR A 333 40.15 -15.58 -18.47
C THR A 333 40.50 -16.81 -17.63
N ASP A 334 39.60 -17.22 -16.75
CA ASP A 334 39.69 -18.44 -15.95
C ASP A 334 38.28 -19.08 -15.87
N ALA A 335 38.16 -20.25 -16.49
CA ALA A 335 36.90 -20.98 -16.61
C ALA A 335 36.37 -21.48 -15.26
N ASP A 336 37.24 -21.78 -14.30
CA ASP A 336 36.83 -22.40 -13.03
C ASP A 336 36.26 -21.39 -12.04
N SER A 337 36.66 -20.13 -12.16
CA SER A 337 36.24 -19.04 -11.26
C SER A 337 35.35 -17.98 -11.93
N ALA A 338 34.92 -18.20 -13.18
CA ALA A 338 34.15 -17.25 -13.95
C ALA A 338 32.84 -16.85 -13.24
N GLY A 339 32.67 -15.56 -12.97
CA GLY A 339 31.52 -15.03 -12.25
C GLY A 339 31.31 -13.55 -12.50
N ILE A 340 30.06 -13.12 -12.43
CA ILE A 340 29.68 -11.72 -12.55
C ILE A 340 28.84 -11.33 -11.34
N TYR A 341 29.11 -10.14 -10.82
CA TYR A 341 28.38 -9.50 -9.72
C TYR A 341 28.10 -8.04 -10.09
N CYS A 342 26.91 -7.56 -9.77
CA CYS A 342 26.54 -6.16 -9.91
C CYS A 342 25.89 -5.68 -8.62
N LYS A 343 26.41 -4.60 -8.05
CA LYS A 343 25.74 -3.82 -7.02
C LYS A 343 25.04 -2.63 -7.68
N VAL A 344 23.76 -2.46 -7.40
CA VAL A 344 22.95 -1.35 -7.89
C VAL A 344 22.61 -0.45 -6.71
N THR A 345 22.97 0.83 -6.81
CA THR A 345 22.74 1.84 -5.77
C THR A 345 21.82 2.93 -6.33
N ASN A 346 20.80 3.36 -5.58
CA ASN A 346 19.95 4.48 -5.99
C ASN A 346 20.47 5.84 -5.48
N ASN A 347 19.89 6.94 -5.94
CA ASN A 347 20.26 8.31 -5.53
C ASN A 347 20.14 8.59 -4.02
N HIS A 348 19.51 7.70 -3.27
CA HIS A 348 19.35 7.82 -1.82
C HIS A 348 20.43 7.04 -1.05
N GLY A 349 21.42 6.45 -1.74
CA GLY A 349 22.52 5.69 -1.14
C GLY A 349 22.16 4.27 -0.72
N GLU A 350 20.97 3.80 -1.10
CA GLU A 350 20.46 2.46 -0.82
C GLU A 350 21.04 1.51 -1.89
N SER A 351 21.25 0.22 -1.60
CA SER A 351 21.76 -0.71 -2.64
C SER A 351 21.19 -2.13 -2.58
N THR A 352 21.15 -2.79 -3.73
CA THR A 352 20.88 -4.23 -3.91
C THR A 352 22.00 -4.86 -4.74
N ALA A 353 22.11 -6.18 -4.76
CA ALA A 353 23.11 -6.87 -5.55
C ALA A 353 22.57 -8.15 -6.21
N VAL A 354 23.13 -8.45 -7.36
CA VAL A 354 22.85 -9.67 -8.13
C VAL A 354 24.14 -10.29 -8.62
N SER A 355 24.15 -11.61 -8.73
CA SER A 355 25.31 -12.34 -9.22
C SER A 355 24.91 -13.57 -10.02
N ARG A 356 25.85 -14.02 -10.84
CA ARG A 356 25.79 -15.30 -11.54
C ARG A 356 27.19 -15.91 -11.61
N SER A 357 27.28 -17.18 -11.21
CA SER A 357 28.49 -17.98 -11.43
C SER A 357 28.38 -18.76 -12.74
N PHE A 358 29.50 -18.88 -13.44
CA PHE A 358 29.68 -19.62 -14.67
C PHE A 358 30.77 -20.69 -14.55
N GLY A 359 31.46 -20.76 -13.42
CA GLY A 359 32.47 -21.77 -13.14
C GLY A 359 31.88 -23.16 -12.84
N SER A 360 32.74 -24.16 -12.80
CA SER A 360 32.39 -25.48 -12.29
C SER A 360 32.08 -25.35 -10.78
N ILE A 361 30.86 -25.70 -10.36
CA ILE A 361 30.58 -25.87 -8.93
C ILE A 361 31.42 -27.08 -8.51
N ALA A 362 32.50 -26.86 -7.76
CA ALA A 362 33.08 -27.92 -6.94
C ALA A 362 32.05 -28.21 -5.84
N ILE A 363 31.22 -29.23 -6.08
CA ILE A 363 30.47 -29.87 -5.01
C ILE A 363 31.50 -30.77 -4.32
N ASP A 364 31.92 -30.38 -3.13
CA ASP A 364 32.40 -31.33 -2.10
C ASP A 364 31.42 -31.26 -0.92
#